data_AF-Q7N177-F1
#
_entry.id   AF-Q7N177-F1
#
_cell.length_a   1.000
_cell.length_b   1.000
_cell.length_c   1.000
_cell.angle_alpha   90.00
_cell.angle_beta   90.00
_cell.angle_gamma   90.00
#
_symmetry.space_group_name_H-M   'P 1'
#
loop_
_entity.id
_entity.type
_entity.pdbx_description
1 polymer ?
#
loop_
_entity_poly.entity_id
_entity_poly.type
_entity_poly.pdbx_seq_one_letter_code
_entity_poly.pdbx_strand_id
1 'polypeptide(L)' 'MIRHILLLKFTSEIKQQQLTTIRDTAISMQHQIKGISSIEWGSHVSSENKKKVLHMLSP' A
#
# COMPACT_ATOMS: atom_id res chain seq x y z
N MET A 1 -14.27 0.67 -13.86
CA MET A 1 -13.66 0.52 -12.52
C MET A 1 -12.61 -0.54 -12.57
N ILE A 2 -11.35 -0.12 -12.67
CA ILE A 2 -10.20 -1.02 -12.63
C ILE A 2 -9.64 -1.01 -11.21
N ARG A 3 -9.33 -2.18 -10.65
CA ARG A 3 -8.66 -2.27 -9.33
C ARG A 3 -7.24 -2.76 -9.54
N HIS A 4 -6.28 -2.03 -9.02
CA HIS A 4 -4.87 -2.39 -9.07
C HIS A 4 -4.43 -2.89 -7.70
N ILE A 5 -3.75 -4.01 -7.60
CA ILE A 5 -3.27 -4.55 -6.33
C ILE A 5 -1.75 -4.67 -6.43
N LEU A 6 -1.05 -4.08 -5.48
CA LEU A 6 0.41 -4.14 -5.41
C LEU A 6 0.82 -4.95 -4.18
N LEU A 7 1.67 -5.95 -4.33
CA LEU A 7 2.19 -6.72 -3.20
C LEU A 7 3.62 -6.29 -2.93
N LEU A 8 3.88 -5.80 -1.72
CA LEU A 8 5.20 -5.32 -1.34
C LEU A 8 5.79 -6.23 -0.26
N LYS A 9 6.99 -6.74 -0.51
CA LYS A 9 7.80 -7.44 0.51
C LYS A 9 8.99 -6.56 0.85
N PHE A 10 9.10 -6.16 2.11
CA PHE A 10 10.23 -5.38 2.59
C PHE A 10 11.30 -6.30 3.16
N THR A 11 12.56 -5.87 3.09
CA THR A 11 13.68 -6.52 3.77
C THR A 11 13.53 -6.40 5.29
N SER A 12 14.23 -7.24 6.05
CA SER A 12 14.20 -7.22 7.52
C SER A 12 14.80 -5.94 8.12
N GLU A 13 15.55 -5.18 7.34
CA GLU A 13 16.26 -3.97 7.76
C GLU A 13 15.37 -2.72 7.72
N ILE A 14 14.16 -2.82 7.18
CA ILE A 14 13.30 -1.65 7.05
C ILE A 14 12.87 -1.13 8.42
N LYS A 15 13.02 0.17 8.62
CA LYS A 15 12.58 0.84 9.84
C LYS A 15 11.08 1.14 9.78
N GLN A 16 10.45 1.13 10.95
CA GLN A 16 9.03 1.47 11.07
C GLN A 16 8.71 2.86 10.48
N GLN A 17 9.60 3.84 10.69
CA GLN A 17 9.46 5.18 10.12
C GLN A 17 9.44 5.15 8.58
N GLN A 18 10.27 4.33 7.94
CA GLN A 18 10.26 4.19 6.48
C GLN A 18 8.96 3.57 5.99
N LEU A 19 8.43 2.58 6.71
CA LEU A 19 7.12 1.99 6.39
C LEU A 19 5.99 3.01 6.49
N THR A 20 6.01 3.86 7.52
CA THR A 20 5.05 4.95 7.67
C THR A 20 5.17 5.94 6.52
N THR A 21 6.38 6.39 6.18
CA THR A 21 6.60 7.30 5.05
C THR A 21 6.10 6.72 3.73
N ILE A 22 6.38 5.43 3.45
CA ILE A 22 5.90 4.76 2.23
C ILE A 22 4.37 4.73 2.20
N ARG A 23 3.73 4.37 3.34
CA ARG A 23 2.27 4.37 3.46
C ARG A 23 1.67 5.74 3.19
N ASP A 24 2.18 6.78 3.86
CA ASP A 24 1.65 8.13 3.76
C ASP A 24 1.82 8.68 2.35
N THR A 25 2.98 8.42 1.74
CA THR A 25 3.25 8.77 0.34
C THR A 25 2.26 8.06 -0.59
N ALA A 26 2.07 6.75 -0.42
CA ALA A 26 1.12 5.99 -1.24
C ALA A 26 -0.30 6.54 -1.11
N ILE A 27 -0.79 6.80 0.11
CA ILE A 27 -2.13 7.36 0.32
C ILE A 27 -2.23 8.76 -0.33
N SER A 28 -1.20 9.59 -0.20
CA SER A 28 -1.21 10.94 -0.79
C SER A 28 -1.32 10.96 -2.31
N MET A 29 -0.90 9.89 -3.00
CA MET A 29 -0.95 9.80 -4.47
C MET A 29 -2.37 9.95 -5.02
N GLN A 30 -3.40 9.60 -4.24
CA GLN A 30 -4.79 9.75 -4.67
C GLN A 30 -5.15 11.22 -4.94
N HIS A 31 -4.47 12.16 -4.29
CA HIS A 31 -4.68 13.60 -4.47
C HIS A 31 -3.74 14.20 -5.55
N GLN A 32 -2.71 13.48 -5.95
CA GLN A 32 -1.69 13.97 -6.89
C GLN A 32 -1.89 13.42 -8.31
N ILE A 33 -2.49 12.23 -8.44
CA ILE A 33 -2.65 11.54 -9.72
C ILE A 33 -4.12 11.60 -10.13
N LYS A 34 -4.41 12.33 -11.21
CA LYS A 34 -5.75 12.36 -11.83
C LYS A 34 -6.12 10.96 -12.29
N GLY A 35 -7.34 10.52 -11.97
CA GLY A 35 -7.85 9.20 -12.33
C GLY A 35 -7.69 8.13 -11.25
N ILE A 36 -7.08 8.45 -10.10
CA ILE A 36 -7.16 7.60 -8.91
C ILE A 36 -8.33 8.09 -8.05
N SER A 37 -9.27 7.20 -7.73
CA SER A 37 -10.41 7.52 -6.87
C SER A 37 -10.17 7.22 -5.40
N SER A 38 -9.42 6.16 -5.09
CA SER A 38 -9.11 5.79 -3.71
C SER A 38 -7.87 4.90 -3.62
N ILE A 39 -7.09 5.08 -2.55
CA ILE A 39 -5.96 4.21 -2.22
C ILE A 39 -6.17 3.63 -0.82
N GLU A 40 -6.14 2.31 -0.72
CA GLU A 40 -6.34 1.58 0.53
C GLU A 40 -5.06 0.86 0.95
N TRP A 41 -4.57 1.17 2.15
CA TRP A 41 -3.36 0.54 2.69
C TRP A 41 -3.71 -0.49 3.77
N GLY A 42 -3.37 -1.76 3.53
CA GLY A 42 -3.57 -2.86 4.47
C GLY A 42 -2.27 -3.45 4.99
N SER A 43 -2.30 -3.95 6.24
CA SER A 43 -1.29 -4.88 6.73
C SER A 43 -1.91 -6.26 6.79
N HIS A 44 -1.44 -7.17 5.96
CA HIS A 44 -1.89 -8.56 6.01
C HIS A 44 -1.11 -9.29 7.11
N VAL A 45 -1.74 -9.39 8.29
CA VAL A 45 -1.25 -10.17 9.43
C VAL A 45 -1.91 -11.54 9.32
N SER A 46 -1.41 -12.38 8.41
CA SER A 46 -1.82 -13.79 8.39
C SER A 46 -1.28 -14.47 9.64
N SER A 47 -2.15 -15.15 10.40
CA SER A 47 -1.77 -16.09 11.46
C SER A 47 -0.85 -17.20 10.95
N GLU A 48 -0.82 -17.43 9.63
CA GLU A 48 0.18 -18.20 8.91
C GLU A 48 1.01 -17.30 7.99
N ASN A 49 2.20 -16.92 8.44
CA ASN A 49 3.33 -16.54 7.59
C ASN A 49 3.15 -15.32 6.63
N LYS A 50 3.40 -14.13 7.19
CA LYS A 50 3.87 -12.85 6.59
C LYS A 50 3.97 -12.74 5.05
N LYS A 51 2.98 -12.11 4.42
CA LYS A 51 3.11 -11.36 3.14
C LYS A 51 2.26 -10.10 3.20
N LYS A 52 2.75 -8.95 2.74
CA LYS A 52 2.07 -7.63 2.76
C LYS A 52 1.40 -7.34 1.41
N VAL A 53 0.17 -6.80 1.45
CA VAL A 53 -0.71 -6.57 0.29
C VAL A 53 -1.21 -5.11 0.31
N LEU A 54 -1.07 -4.38 -0.80
CA LEU A 54 -1.60 -3.03 -1.06
C LEU A 54 -2.75 -3.14 -2.08
N HIS A 55 -3.89 -2.50 -1.80
CA HIS A 55 -5.03 -2.42 -2.72
C HIS A 55 -5.22 -0.96 -3.20
N MET A 56 -5.15 -0.72 -4.50
CA MET A 56 -5.52 0.53 -5.15
C MET A 56 -6.85 0.37 -5.90
N LEU A 57 -7.75 1.33 -5.73
CA LEU A 57 -9.02 1.38 -6.46
C LEU A 57 -8.95 2.51 -7.50
N SER A 58 -9.18 2.17 -8.77
CA SER A 58 -9.37 3.15 -9.86
C SER A 58 -10.81 3.09 -10.40
N PRO A 59 -11.38 4.21 -10.88
CA PRO A 59 -12.57 4.22 -11.72
C PRO A 59 -12.38 3.50 -13.06
#